data_AF-C1AR41-F1
#
_entry.id   AF-C1AR41-F1
#
_cell.length_a   1.000
_cell.length_b   1.000
_cell.length_c   1.000
_cell.angle_alpha   90.00
_cell.angle_beta   90.00
_cell.angle_gamma   90.00
#
_symmetry.space_group_name_H-M   'P 1'
#
loop_
_entity.id
_entity.type
_entity.pdbx_description
1 polymer ?
#
loop_
_entity_poly.entity_id
_entity_poly.type
_entity_poly.pdbx_seq_one_letter_code
_entity_poly.pdbx_strand_id
1 'polypeptide(L)'
;MSEHTHELTPTPRGPVCCVHVHGAAAYRVGYPPTSWEWTPWEFATDGRFTGRWDDPAGVWRTLYVGATRLSCYLEVLAYARKSDELSTALDEIVDNDGDDEWPTIAPGRVPRSWMAARITGSGVISGWFVVPGDAETMATLRIGFRALAIRLGLADLDTAAIRDGRPRVLTQAISQWINTLTGPDGEPVAGVQFDSRHGDGLVLWALYERPGDRRVSSRVTPLEYGPVRENDPDLIEAMRLHNLVWED
;
A
#
# COMPACT_ATOMS: atom_id res chain seq x y z
N MET A 1 3.15 -23.92 0.86
CA MET A 1 2.17 -23.32 -0.06
C MET A 1 0.90 -23.17 0.74
N SER A 2 0.49 -21.95 1.08
CA SER A 2 -0.82 -21.71 1.69
C SER A 2 -1.85 -21.81 0.56
N GLU A 3 -2.81 -22.73 0.69
CA GLU A 3 -3.95 -22.79 -0.23
C GLU A 3 -4.82 -21.57 0.04
N HIS A 4 -4.71 -20.59 -0.83
CA HIS A 4 -5.64 -19.46 -0.86
C HIS A 4 -6.90 -19.91 -1.59
N THR A 5 -8.03 -19.91 -0.90
CA THR A 5 -9.33 -20.18 -1.54
C THR A 5 -9.80 -18.93 -2.25
N HIS A 6 -9.98 -19.02 -3.57
CA HIS A 6 -10.58 -17.97 -4.38
C HIS A 6 -12.07 -18.24 -4.51
N GLU A 7 -12.89 -17.21 -4.29
CA GLU A 7 -14.34 -17.31 -4.41
C GLU A 7 -14.91 -16.04 -5.03
N LEU A 8 -15.93 -16.21 -5.88
CA LEU A 8 -16.65 -15.08 -6.45
C LEU A 8 -17.77 -14.65 -5.52
N THR A 9 -17.72 -13.41 -5.05
CA THR A 9 -18.78 -12.81 -4.27
C THR A 9 -19.66 -11.95 -5.17
N PRO A 10 -20.98 -12.24 -5.29
CA PRO A 10 -21.87 -11.43 -6.09
C PRO A 10 -22.05 -10.05 -5.46
N THR A 11 -22.04 -9.00 -6.28
CA THR A 11 -22.39 -7.63 -5.87
C THR A 11 -23.42 -7.05 -6.84
N PRO A 12 -24.11 -5.96 -6.48
CA PRO A 12 -25.01 -5.28 -7.41
C PRO A 12 -24.36 -4.79 -8.72
N ARG A 13 -23.02 -4.65 -8.75
CA ARG A 13 -22.27 -4.23 -9.94
C ARG A 13 -21.72 -5.39 -10.78
N GLY A 14 -21.83 -6.63 -10.29
CA GLY A 14 -21.17 -7.81 -10.84
C GLY A 14 -20.36 -8.57 -9.78
N PRO A 15 -19.90 -9.79 -10.06
CA PRO A 15 -19.11 -10.57 -9.13
C PRO A 15 -17.73 -9.93 -8.91
N VAL A 16 -17.18 -10.10 -7.70
CA VAL A 16 -15.78 -9.78 -7.40
C VAL A 16 -15.08 -11.02 -6.90
N CYS A 17 -13.82 -11.21 -7.29
CA CYS A 17 -12.98 -12.26 -6.72
C CYS A 17 -12.51 -11.83 -5.33
N CYS A 18 -12.82 -12.68 -4.36
CA CYS A 18 -12.33 -12.62 -2.99
C CYS A 18 -11.36 -13.78 -2.77
N VAL A 19 -10.30 -13.53 -2.02
CA VAL A 19 -9.37 -14.55 -1.56
C VAL A 19 -9.44 -14.67 -0.06
N HIS A 20 -9.60 -15.91 0.44
CA HIS A 20 -9.52 -16.18 1.86
C HIS A 20 -8.06 -16.30 2.27
N VAL A 21 -7.64 -15.39 3.13
CA VAL A 21 -6.34 -15.43 3.77
C VAL A 21 -6.56 -16.00 5.17
N HIS A 22 -5.91 -17.12 5.48
CA HIS A 22 -6.04 -17.77 6.78
C HIS A 22 -4.67 -17.89 7.46
N GLY A 23 -4.40 -17.00 8.41
CA GLY A 23 -3.16 -17.00 9.18
C GLY A 23 -1.91 -16.79 8.31
N ALA A 24 -2.01 -16.03 7.21
CA ALA A 24 -0.87 -15.82 6.34
C ALA A 24 0.15 -14.89 6.98
N ALA A 25 1.43 -15.20 6.79
CA ALA A 25 2.52 -14.33 7.23
C ALA A 25 2.39 -12.95 6.57
N ALA A 26 2.51 -11.91 7.40
CA ALA A 26 2.49 -10.53 6.97
C ALA A 26 3.59 -9.73 7.64
N TYR A 27 4.10 -8.76 6.90
CA TYR A 27 5.18 -7.89 7.33
C TYR A 27 4.74 -6.44 7.17
N ARG A 28 5.28 -5.56 8.01
CA ARG A 28 5.10 -4.11 7.89
C ARG A 28 6.39 -3.41 8.24
N VAL A 29 6.69 -2.33 7.51
CA VAL A 29 7.69 -1.34 7.90
C VAL A 29 6.92 -0.07 8.22
N GLY A 30 6.95 0.32 9.48
CA GLY A 30 6.17 1.44 9.99
C GLY A 30 6.93 2.23 11.04
N TYR A 31 6.20 2.99 11.84
CA TYR A 31 6.74 3.81 12.91
C TYR A 31 6.50 3.14 14.28
N PRO A 32 7.27 3.51 15.31
CA PRO A 32 6.97 3.16 16.69
C PRO A 32 5.52 3.51 17.09
N PRO A 33 4.92 2.76 18.04
CA PRO A 33 5.57 1.80 18.94
C PRO A 33 5.72 0.37 18.41
N THR A 34 4.82 -0.14 17.55
CA THR A 34 4.81 -1.57 17.16
C THR A 34 4.79 -1.83 15.66
N SER A 35 4.75 -0.78 14.83
CA SER A 35 4.45 -0.84 13.40
C SER A 35 3.11 -1.50 13.04
N TRP A 36 2.23 -1.85 13.98
CA TRP A 36 0.92 -2.49 13.69
C TRP A 36 -0.28 -1.62 14.05
N GLU A 37 -0.05 -0.55 14.82
CA GLU A 37 -1.12 0.38 15.15
C GLU A 37 -1.59 1.14 13.92
N TRP A 38 -2.88 1.46 13.90
CA TRP A 38 -3.45 2.40 12.96
C TRP A 38 -2.73 3.74 13.06
N THR A 39 -2.41 4.34 11.92
CA THR A 39 -1.82 5.68 11.90
C THR A 39 -2.76 6.66 12.63
N PRO A 40 -2.25 7.42 13.61
CA PRO A 40 -3.05 8.45 14.26
C PRO A 40 -3.58 9.51 13.29
N TRP A 41 -4.81 9.98 13.49
CA TRP A 41 -5.46 10.97 12.62
C TRP A 41 -4.73 12.32 12.56
N GLU A 42 -3.90 12.63 13.56
CA GLU A 42 -3.04 13.83 13.55
C GLU A 42 -2.04 13.87 12.39
N PHE A 43 -1.73 12.72 11.79
CA PHE A 43 -0.87 12.63 10.60
C PHE A 43 -1.65 12.68 9.28
N ALA A 44 -2.97 12.86 9.32
CA ALA A 44 -3.77 13.02 8.12
C ALA A 44 -3.64 14.44 7.56
N THR A 45 -3.61 14.58 6.24
CA THR A 45 -3.63 15.88 5.55
C THR A 45 -5.06 16.20 5.14
N ASP A 46 -5.60 17.33 5.58
CA ASP A 46 -7.01 17.71 5.36
C ASP A 46 -7.99 16.59 5.76
N GLY A 47 -7.71 15.93 6.88
CA GLY A 47 -8.51 14.83 7.42
C GLY A 47 -8.39 13.51 6.65
N ARG A 48 -7.45 13.39 5.70
CA ARG A 48 -7.30 12.19 4.85
C ARG A 48 -5.87 11.66 4.79
N PHE A 49 -5.76 10.35 4.64
CA PHE A 49 -4.52 9.69 4.23
C PHE A 49 -4.47 9.54 2.70
N THR A 50 -3.27 9.42 2.14
CA THR A 50 -3.03 9.59 0.69
C THR A 50 -2.53 8.32 0.01
N GLY A 51 -2.66 7.16 0.65
CA GLY A 51 -2.39 5.85 0.07
C GLY A 51 -3.36 5.50 -1.07
N ARG A 52 -2.98 4.49 -1.87
CA ARG A 52 -3.76 4.07 -3.06
C ARG A 52 -5.16 3.56 -2.68
N TRP A 53 -5.24 2.82 -1.59
CA TRP A 53 -6.45 2.16 -1.08
C TRP A 53 -6.94 2.82 0.22
N ASP A 54 -6.70 4.13 0.36
CA ASP A 54 -7.17 4.90 1.50
C ASP A 54 -8.57 5.46 1.23
N ASP A 55 -9.27 5.80 2.31
CA ASP A 55 -10.59 6.38 2.20
C ASP A 55 -10.53 7.81 1.61
N PRO A 56 -11.18 8.09 0.46
CA PRO A 56 -11.26 9.44 -0.07
C PRO A 56 -12.11 10.39 0.80
N ALA A 57 -12.89 9.85 1.76
CA ALA A 57 -13.72 10.62 2.67
C ALA A 57 -13.10 10.87 4.07
N GLY A 58 -12.00 10.18 4.42
CA GLY A 58 -11.34 10.37 5.72
C GLY A 58 -12.11 9.83 6.94
N VAL A 59 -12.91 8.79 6.75
CA VAL A 59 -13.76 8.15 7.77
C VAL A 59 -13.10 6.92 8.37
N TRP A 60 -12.31 6.16 7.60
CA TRP A 60 -11.61 4.96 8.05
C TRP A 60 -10.15 4.95 7.58
N ARG A 61 -9.33 4.21 8.32
CA ARG A 61 -7.89 4.06 8.04
C ARG A 61 -7.59 2.77 7.28
N THR A 62 -6.44 2.76 6.61
CA THR A 62 -5.91 1.58 5.93
C THR A 62 -4.56 1.20 6.50
N LEU A 63 -4.34 -0.11 6.67
CA LEU A 63 -3.06 -0.68 7.09
C LEU A 63 -2.44 -1.42 5.90
N TYR A 64 -1.30 -0.95 5.43
CA TYR A 64 -0.55 -1.60 4.34
C TYR A 64 0.45 -2.59 4.90
N VAL A 65 0.39 -3.82 4.40
CA VAL A 65 1.26 -4.93 4.80
C VAL A 65 1.67 -5.73 3.57
N GLY A 66 2.79 -6.43 3.65
CA GLY A 66 3.31 -7.26 2.56
C GLY A 66 3.46 -8.72 2.94
N ALA A 67 3.39 -9.60 1.94
CA ALA A 67 3.65 -11.04 2.11
C ALA A 67 5.11 -11.34 2.46
N THR A 68 6.02 -10.41 2.17
CA THR A 68 7.43 -10.47 2.55
C THR A 68 7.88 -9.13 3.11
N ARG A 69 8.94 -9.15 3.92
CA ARG A 69 9.57 -7.91 4.37
C ARG A 69 10.22 -7.15 3.20
N LEU A 70 10.76 -7.87 2.22
CA LEU A 70 11.27 -7.30 0.97
C LEU A 70 10.20 -6.45 0.24
N SER A 71 8.97 -6.95 0.07
CA SER A 71 7.92 -6.18 -0.60
C SER A 71 7.55 -4.91 0.17
N CYS A 72 7.60 -4.95 1.50
CA CYS A 72 7.41 -3.77 2.33
C CYS A 72 8.52 -2.73 2.12
N TYR A 73 9.79 -3.15 2.16
CA TYR A 73 10.91 -2.25 1.92
C TYR A 73 10.87 -1.62 0.53
N LEU A 74 10.51 -2.39 -0.50
CA LEU A 74 10.35 -1.87 -1.86
C LEU A 74 9.32 -0.73 -1.92
N GLU A 75 8.18 -0.85 -1.22
CA GLU A 75 7.17 0.22 -1.19
C GLU A 75 7.65 1.45 -0.40
N VAL A 76 8.23 1.27 0.79
CA VAL A 76 8.60 2.42 1.66
C VAL A 76 9.87 3.15 1.21
N LEU A 77 10.70 2.53 0.38
CA LEU A 77 11.89 3.15 -0.22
C LEU A 77 11.62 3.72 -1.62
N ALA A 78 10.43 3.50 -2.18
CA ALA A 78 10.10 3.92 -3.54
C ALA A 78 10.25 5.44 -3.78
N TYR A 79 10.13 6.27 -2.73
CA TYR A 79 10.29 7.73 -2.83
C TYR A 79 11.73 8.15 -3.17
N ALA A 80 12.72 7.35 -2.77
CA ALA A 80 14.14 7.67 -2.96
C ALA A 80 14.68 7.19 -4.32
N ARG A 81 13.85 6.49 -5.11
CA ARG A 81 14.25 6.03 -6.45
C ARG A 81 14.61 7.22 -7.33
N LYS A 82 15.65 7.03 -8.14
CA LYS A 82 15.93 7.94 -9.25
C LYS A 82 14.75 7.92 -10.21
N SER A 83 14.23 9.10 -10.54
CA SER A 83 13.29 9.31 -11.63
C SER A 83 13.90 10.37 -12.52
N ASP A 84 14.13 10.02 -13.78
CA ASP A 84 14.68 10.95 -14.77
C ASP A 84 13.71 12.11 -15.01
N GLU A 85 12.40 11.87 -14.94
CA GLU A 85 11.39 12.93 -15.04
C GLU A 85 11.43 13.87 -13.82
N LEU A 86 11.59 13.33 -12.61
CA LEU A 86 11.71 14.15 -11.40
C LEU A 86 13.04 14.90 -11.35
N SER A 87 14.12 14.30 -11.85
CA SER A 87 15.45 14.90 -11.88
C SER A 87 15.48 16.04 -12.90
N THR A 88 14.88 15.84 -14.07
CA THR A 88 14.69 16.91 -15.08
C THR A 88 13.80 18.03 -14.55
N ALA A 89 12.70 17.70 -13.84
CA ALA A 89 11.81 18.69 -13.25
C ALA A 89 12.43 19.46 -12.07
N LEU A 90 13.38 18.86 -11.35
CA LEU A 90 14.16 19.51 -10.28
C LEU A 90 15.26 20.41 -10.87
N ASP A 91 15.93 19.99 -11.95
CA ASP A 91 16.93 20.80 -12.66
C ASP A 91 16.31 22.07 -13.31
N GLU A 92 15.00 22.08 -13.55
CA GLU A 92 14.23 23.23 -14.03
C GLU A 92 13.84 24.23 -12.92
N ILE A 93 13.97 23.86 -11.64
CA ILE A 93 13.74 24.77 -10.51
C ILE A 93 15.03 25.59 -10.28
N VAL A 94 14.93 26.90 -10.47
CA VAL A 94 16.03 27.83 -10.17
C VAL A 94 16.16 27.96 -8.65
N ASP A 95 17.29 27.49 -8.10
CA ASP A 95 17.65 27.68 -6.69
C ASP A 95 17.52 29.17 -6.33
N ASN A 96 16.68 29.46 -5.33
CA ASN A 96 16.64 30.76 -4.69
C ASN A 96 17.52 30.65 -3.44
N ASP A 97 18.42 31.61 -3.21
CA ASP A 97 19.52 31.60 -2.21
C ASP A 97 19.06 31.44 -0.72
N GLY A 98 18.37 30.35 -0.37
CA GLY A 98 17.78 30.11 0.96
C GLY A 98 17.53 28.64 1.31
N ASP A 99 17.91 27.67 0.47
CA ASP A 99 17.68 26.22 0.70
C ASP A 99 18.73 25.54 1.61
N ASP A 100 19.64 26.31 2.23
CA ASP A 100 20.67 25.78 3.14
C ASP A 100 20.09 25.16 4.44
N GLU A 101 18.82 25.42 4.77
CA GLU A 101 18.21 24.96 6.03
C GLU A 101 17.58 23.55 5.94
N TRP A 102 17.33 23.02 4.74
CA TRP A 102 16.78 21.68 4.51
C TRP A 102 17.32 21.06 3.21
N PRO A 103 18.53 20.45 3.23
CA PRO A 103 19.11 19.90 2.01
C PRO A 103 18.18 18.84 1.37
N THR A 104 17.90 19.04 0.08
CA THR A 104 17.14 18.07 -0.72
C THR A 104 17.98 16.80 -0.88
N ILE A 105 17.53 15.69 -0.29
CA ILE A 105 18.21 14.39 -0.42
C ILE A 105 18.27 14.02 -1.90
N ALA A 106 19.48 13.84 -2.42
CA ALA A 106 19.69 13.54 -3.82
C ALA A 106 18.99 12.22 -4.22
N PRO A 107 18.33 12.15 -5.39
CA PRO A 107 17.73 10.91 -5.88
C PRO A 107 18.72 9.75 -5.88
N GLY A 108 18.27 8.58 -5.41
CA GLY A 108 19.10 7.40 -5.23
C GLY A 108 19.87 7.35 -3.91
N ARG A 109 19.72 8.34 -3.02
CA ARG A 109 20.30 8.32 -1.67
C ARG A 109 19.22 8.20 -0.60
N VAL A 110 19.56 7.53 0.49
CA VAL A 110 18.70 7.40 1.68
C VAL A 110 19.54 7.76 2.91
N PRO A 111 19.10 8.70 3.77
CA PRO A 111 19.82 9.00 5.00
C PRO A 111 19.67 7.85 5.99
N ARG A 112 20.72 7.56 6.77
CA ARG A 112 20.65 6.53 7.82
C ARG A 112 19.60 6.83 8.90
N SER A 113 19.27 8.11 9.11
CA SER A 113 18.17 8.54 9.99
C SER A 113 16.81 7.95 9.57
N TRP A 114 16.64 7.57 8.29
CA TRP A 114 15.46 6.87 7.80
C TRP A 114 15.18 5.57 8.57
N MET A 115 16.23 4.81 8.93
CA MET A 115 16.11 3.58 9.72
C MET A 115 15.74 3.88 11.17
N ALA A 116 16.36 4.90 11.78
CA ALA A 116 16.18 5.24 13.19
C ALA A 116 14.73 5.61 13.51
N ALA A 117 13.99 6.16 12.54
CA ALA A 117 12.58 6.51 12.69
C ALA A 117 11.63 5.32 12.54
N ARG A 118 12.10 4.12 12.15
CA ARG A 118 11.25 3.01 11.71
C ARG A 118 11.43 1.72 12.49
N ILE A 119 10.35 0.94 12.51
CA ILE A 119 10.27 -0.39 13.09
C ILE A 119 9.76 -1.35 12.02
N THR A 120 10.37 -2.53 11.94
CA THR A 120 9.81 -3.67 11.20
C THR A 120 8.94 -4.51 12.12
N GLY A 121 7.82 -4.99 11.62
CA GLY A 121 6.94 -5.94 12.29
C GLY A 121 6.69 -7.18 11.44
N SER A 122 6.58 -8.33 12.09
CA SER A 122 6.00 -9.56 11.55
C SER A 122 4.71 -9.89 12.30
N GLY A 123 3.80 -10.56 11.60
CA GLY A 123 2.48 -10.90 12.11
C GLY A 123 1.82 -11.95 11.22
N VAL A 124 0.60 -12.32 11.59
CA VAL A 124 -0.29 -13.07 10.71
C VAL A 124 -1.57 -12.29 10.46
N ILE A 125 -2.09 -12.38 9.24
CA ILE A 125 -3.37 -11.79 8.86
C ILE A 125 -4.38 -12.86 8.47
N SER A 126 -5.66 -12.56 8.72
CA SER A 126 -6.77 -13.42 8.34
C SER A 126 -7.97 -12.61 7.86
N GLY A 127 -8.73 -13.17 6.92
CA GLY A 127 -9.99 -12.62 6.42
C GLY A 127 -10.12 -12.72 4.90
N TRP A 128 -11.24 -12.23 4.39
CA TRP A 128 -11.50 -12.16 2.96
C TRP A 128 -11.01 -10.84 2.37
N PHE A 129 -10.21 -10.93 1.33
CA PHE A 129 -9.67 -9.76 0.62
C PHE A 129 -10.19 -9.76 -0.81
N VAL A 130 -10.71 -8.62 -1.28
CA VAL A 130 -11.04 -8.48 -2.70
C VAL A 130 -9.74 -8.37 -3.49
N VAL A 131 -9.70 -8.94 -4.69
CA VAL A 131 -8.56 -8.91 -5.60
C VAL A 131 -8.91 -8.03 -6.82
N PRO A 132 -8.61 -6.71 -6.81
CA PRO A 132 -8.98 -5.80 -7.90
C PRO A 132 -8.37 -6.16 -9.25
N GLY A 133 -7.20 -6.79 -9.25
CA GLY A 133 -6.49 -7.22 -10.46
C GLY A 133 -6.99 -8.53 -11.07
N ASP A 134 -7.89 -9.26 -10.40
CA ASP A 134 -8.49 -10.48 -10.94
C ASP A 134 -9.40 -10.17 -12.14
N ALA A 135 -9.49 -11.08 -13.11
CA ALA A 135 -10.23 -10.86 -14.35
C ALA A 135 -11.74 -10.60 -14.11
N GLU A 136 -12.37 -11.31 -13.18
CA GLU A 136 -13.79 -11.14 -12.85
C GLU A 136 -14.03 -9.82 -12.12
N THR A 137 -13.16 -9.51 -11.14
CA THR A 137 -13.21 -8.20 -10.47
C THR A 137 -12.98 -7.06 -11.46
N MET A 138 -12.03 -7.21 -12.38
CA MET A 138 -11.72 -6.19 -13.39
C MET A 138 -12.91 -5.94 -14.31
N ALA A 139 -13.60 -6.99 -14.76
CA ALA A 139 -14.83 -6.85 -15.56
C ALA A 139 -15.90 -6.04 -14.81
N THR A 140 -16.12 -6.35 -13.52
CA THR A 140 -17.05 -5.60 -12.66
C THR A 140 -16.60 -4.15 -12.44
N LEU A 141 -15.32 -3.92 -12.17
CA LEU A 141 -14.77 -2.59 -11.98
C LEU A 141 -14.91 -1.72 -13.23
N ARG A 142 -14.70 -2.30 -14.42
CA ARG A 142 -14.87 -1.59 -15.70
C ARG A 142 -16.30 -1.06 -15.88
N ILE A 143 -17.32 -1.80 -15.45
CA ILE A 143 -18.71 -1.33 -15.51
C ILE A 143 -18.91 -0.09 -14.61
N GLY A 144 -18.38 -0.13 -13.39
CA GLY A 144 -18.62 0.92 -12.39
C GLY A 144 -17.70 2.14 -12.48
N PHE A 145 -16.45 1.95 -12.88
CA PHE A 145 -15.37 2.93 -12.67
C PHE A 145 -14.62 3.33 -13.93
N ARG A 146 -14.87 2.71 -15.09
CA ARG A 146 -14.19 3.09 -16.34
C ARG A 146 -14.38 4.57 -16.69
N ALA A 147 -15.59 5.10 -16.54
CA ALA A 147 -15.84 6.51 -16.80
C ALA A 147 -15.01 7.45 -15.89
N LEU A 148 -14.75 7.04 -14.64
CA LEU A 148 -13.85 7.76 -13.75
C LEU A 148 -12.40 7.66 -14.22
N ALA A 149 -11.94 6.46 -14.62
CA ALA A 149 -10.60 6.26 -15.17
C ALA A 149 -10.34 7.17 -16.39
N ILE A 150 -11.27 7.25 -17.34
CA ILE A 150 -11.16 8.13 -18.51
C ILE A 150 -11.10 9.61 -18.10
N ARG A 151 -11.97 10.05 -17.17
CA ARG A 151 -11.93 11.44 -16.67
C ARG A 151 -10.62 11.80 -15.99
N LEU A 152 -9.94 10.81 -15.44
CA LEU A 152 -8.64 10.94 -14.78
C LEU A 152 -7.46 10.85 -15.77
N GLY A 153 -7.72 10.78 -17.07
CA GLY A 153 -6.70 10.77 -18.12
C GLY A 153 -6.14 9.39 -18.48
N LEU A 154 -6.69 8.32 -17.91
CA LEU A 154 -6.30 6.95 -18.25
C LEU A 154 -6.97 6.50 -19.55
N ALA A 155 -6.28 5.69 -20.34
CA ALA A 155 -6.83 5.17 -21.60
C ALA A 155 -8.00 4.20 -21.38
N ASP A 156 -7.92 3.41 -20.31
CA ASP A 156 -8.96 2.47 -19.90
C ASP A 156 -8.84 2.12 -18.41
N LEU A 157 -9.76 1.29 -17.90
CA LEU A 157 -9.59 0.63 -16.61
C LEU A 157 -9.12 -0.82 -16.81
N ASP A 158 -7.82 -1.04 -16.63
CA ASP A 158 -7.14 -2.33 -16.75
C ASP A 158 -6.18 -2.57 -15.57
N THR A 159 -5.40 -3.65 -15.62
CA THR A 159 -4.44 -3.97 -14.55
C THR A 159 -3.32 -2.93 -14.43
N ALA A 160 -2.94 -2.25 -15.51
CA ALA A 160 -1.97 -1.16 -15.46
C ALA A 160 -2.55 0.04 -14.68
N ALA A 161 -3.80 0.42 -14.97
CA ALA A 161 -4.51 1.47 -14.22
C ALA A 161 -4.64 1.19 -12.72
N ILE A 162 -4.85 -0.07 -12.32
CA ILE A 162 -4.89 -0.47 -10.90
C ILE A 162 -3.50 -0.42 -10.25
N ARG A 163 -2.45 -0.79 -10.99
CA ARG A 163 -1.07 -0.81 -10.50
C ARG A 163 -0.43 0.59 -10.49
N ASP A 164 -0.94 1.51 -11.30
CA ASP A 164 -0.43 2.87 -11.36
C ASP A 164 -0.44 3.54 -9.97
N GLY A 165 0.63 4.25 -9.66
CA GLY A 165 0.74 5.04 -8.44
C GLY A 165 -0.09 6.32 -8.50
N ARG A 166 -0.50 6.78 -9.69
CA ARG A 166 -1.28 8.00 -9.90
C ARG A 166 -2.22 7.82 -11.11
N PRO A 167 -3.41 8.43 -11.10
CA PRO A 167 -4.02 9.20 -10.02
C PRO A 167 -4.66 8.29 -8.96
N ARG A 168 -4.37 8.55 -7.68
CA ARG A 168 -4.89 7.75 -6.55
C ARG A 168 -6.41 7.84 -6.38
N VAL A 169 -7.03 8.87 -6.94
CA VAL A 169 -8.49 9.07 -6.91
C VAL A 169 -9.24 7.84 -7.43
N LEU A 170 -8.71 7.16 -8.45
CA LEU A 170 -9.34 5.95 -9.00
C LEU A 170 -9.35 4.81 -7.98
N THR A 171 -8.18 4.44 -7.46
CA THR A 171 -8.05 3.32 -6.53
C THR A 171 -8.74 3.60 -5.19
N GLN A 172 -8.74 4.86 -4.73
CA GLN A 172 -9.47 5.28 -3.52
C GLN A 172 -11.00 5.18 -3.71
N ALA A 173 -11.54 5.59 -4.86
CA ALA A 173 -12.96 5.43 -5.16
C ALA A 173 -13.38 3.95 -5.24
N ILE A 174 -12.52 3.11 -5.81
CA ILE A 174 -12.72 1.65 -5.81
C ILE A 174 -12.66 1.11 -4.37
N SER A 175 -11.68 1.55 -3.57
CA SER A 175 -11.49 1.14 -2.19
C SER A 175 -12.72 1.44 -1.33
N GLN A 176 -13.28 2.65 -1.46
CA GLN A 176 -14.49 3.07 -0.77
C GLN A 176 -15.67 2.15 -1.09
N TRP A 177 -15.84 1.76 -2.35
CA TRP A 177 -16.88 0.79 -2.70
C TRP A 177 -16.59 -0.60 -2.14
N ILE A 178 -15.36 -1.10 -2.27
CA ILE A 178 -14.96 -2.41 -1.74
C ILE A 178 -15.17 -2.47 -0.22
N ASN A 179 -14.92 -1.38 0.51
CA ASN A 179 -15.14 -1.31 1.95
C ASN A 179 -16.60 -1.60 2.34
N THR A 180 -17.58 -1.35 1.46
CA THR A 180 -19.00 -1.65 1.70
C THR A 180 -19.38 -3.12 1.48
N LEU A 181 -18.47 -3.93 0.93
CA LEU A 181 -18.76 -5.32 0.55
C LEU A 181 -18.60 -6.27 1.73
N THR A 182 -19.39 -7.34 1.69
CA THR A 182 -19.23 -8.54 2.52
C THR A 182 -18.49 -9.61 1.73
N GLY A 183 -17.69 -10.44 2.41
CA GLY A 183 -17.08 -11.63 1.83
C GLY A 183 -18.07 -12.81 1.75
N PRO A 184 -17.61 -13.96 1.24
CA PRO A 184 -18.41 -15.18 1.15
C PRO A 184 -18.96 -15.73 2.48
N ASP A 185 -18.29 -15.43 3.60
CA ASP A 185 -18.75 -15.78 4.95
C ASP A 185 -19.84 -14.85 5.49
N GLY A 186 -20.25 -13.84 4.72
CA GLY A 186 -21.24 -12.84 5.12
C GLY A 186 -20.67 -11.70 5.98
N GLU A 187 -19.39 -11.76 6.36
CA GLU A 187 -18.72 -10.72 7.13
C GLU A 187 -18.17 -9.62 6.23
N PRO A 188 -17.98 -8.38 6.71
CA PRO A 188 -17.30 -7.34 5.94
C PRO A 188 -15.92 -7.80 5.48
N VAL A 189 -15.59 -7.55 4.21
CA VAL A 189 -14.24 -7.89 3.68
C VAL A 189 -13.15 -7.22 4.53
N ALA A 190 -12.04 -7.92 4.75
CA ALA A 190 -10.92 -7.40 5.53
C ALA A 190 -10.18 -6.28 4.81
N GLY A 191 -10.22 -6.26 3.48
CA GLY A 191 -9.47 -5.28 2.68
C GLY A 191 -9.32 -5.68 1.22
N VAL A 192 -8.22 -5.22 0.63
CA VAL A 192 -7.80 -5.59 -0.72
C VAL A 192 -6.47 -6.32 -0.71
N GLN A 193 -6.34 -7.33 -1.57
CA GLN A 193 -5.07 -7.94 -1.96
C GLN A 193 -4.67 -7.41 -3.33
N PHE A 194 -3.41 -7.00 -3.49
CA PHE A 194 -2.92 -6.45 -4.75
C PHE A 194 -1.43 -6.74 -4.93
N ASP A 195 -0.98 -6.75 -6.18
CA ASP A 195 0.45 -6.83 -6.48
C ASP A 195 1.12 -5.47 -6.30
N SER A 196 2.33 -5.47 -5.76
CA SER A 196 3.21 -4.31 -5.81
C SER A 196 3.47 -3.91 -7.26
N ARG A 197 3.60 -2.60 -7.48
CA ARG A 197 4.07 -2.05 -8.77
C ARG A 197 5.57 -2.31 -9.02
N HIS A 198 6.29 -2.82 -8.01
CA HIS A 198 7.73 -3.05 -8.07
C HIS A 198 8.12 -4.45 -8.56
N GLY A 199 7.14 -5.29 -8.90
CA GLY A 199 7.38 -6.61 -9.47
C GLY A 199 6.16 -7.51 -9.33
N ASP A 200 5.97 -8.40 -10.31
CA ASP A 200 4.93 -9.43 -10.24
C ASP A 200 5.19 -10.40 -9.09
N GLY A 201 4.10 -10.91 -8.48
CA GLY A 201 4.18 -11.86 -7.36
C GLY A 201 4.57 -11.24 -6.01
N LEU A 202 4.83 -9.93 -5.96
CA LEU A 202 5.02 -9.19 -4.71
C LEU A 202 3.67 -8.83 -4.11
N VAL A 203 3.04 -9.78 -3.41
CA VAL A 203 1.72 -9.61 -2.81
C VAL A 203 1.76 -8.61 -1.64
N LEU A 204 0.80 -7.69 -1.67
CA LEU A 204 0.52 -6.71 -0.63
C LEU A 204 -0.96 -6.76 -0.27
N TRP A 205 -1.27 -6.29 0.94
CA TRP A 205 -2.64 -6.10 1.40
C TRP A 205 -2.82 -4.70 1.96
N ALA A 206 -4.00 -4.13 1.72
CA ALA A 206 -4.50 -2.95 2.40
C ALA A 206 -5.69 -3.39 3.25
N LEU A 207 -5.49 -3.49 4.56
CA LEU A 207 -6.53 -3.85 5.51
C LEU A 207 -7.31 -2.61 5.90
N TYR A 208 -8.63 -2.72 5.95
CA TYR A 208 -9.50 -1.64 6.36
C TYR A 208 -9.72 -1.65 7.87
N GLU A 209 -9.70 -0.47 8.46
CA GLU A 209 -10.25 -0.26 9.79
C GLU A 209 -11.75 -0.52 9.79
N ARG A 210 -12.21 -1.35 10.75
CA ARG A 210 -13.63 -1.67 10.92
C ARG A 210 -14.16 -1.14 12.25
N PRO A 211 -15.46 -0.81 12.34
CA PRO A 211 -16.08 -0.49 13.62
C PRO A 211 -15.80 -1.58 14.66
N GLY A 212 -15.30 -1.18 15.83
CA GLY A 212 -14.91 -2.10 16.90
C GLY A 212 -13.45 -2.51 16.92
N ASP A 213 -12.66 -2.16 15.88
CA ASP A 213 -11.21 -2.30 15.96
C ASP A 213 -10.64 -1.42 17.10
N ARG A 214 -9.59 -1.94 17.75
CA ARG A 214 -8.83 -1.21 18.77
C ARG A 214 -7.69 -0.44 18.09
N ARG A 215 -6.54 -0.32 18.75
CA ARG A 215 -5.33 0.28 18.17
C ARG A 215 -4.79 -0.51 16.98
N VAL A 216 -4.99 -1.82 16.97
CA VAL A 216 -4.59 -2.75 15.91
C VAL A 216 -5.85 -3.40 15.36
N SER A 217 -5.87 -3.69 14.06
CA SER A 217 -6.96 -4.43 13.42
C SER A 217 -7.17 -5.79 14.09
N SER A 218 -8.43 -6.17 14.29
CA SER A 218 -8.83 -7.52 14.69
C SER A 218 -8.43 -8.62 13.69
N ARG A 219 -8.09 -8.23 12.45
CA ARG A 219 -7.62 -9.13 11.38
C ARG A 219 -6.12 -9.40 11.42
N VAL A 220 -5.40 -8.81 12.36
CA VAL A 220 -3.95 -8.93 12.53
C VAL A 220 -3.64 -9.54 13.89
N THR A 221 -2.79 -10.55 13.91
CA THR A 221 -2.10 -11.00 15.13
C THR A 221 -0.62 -10.64 15.02
N PRO A 222 -0.17 -9.57 15.68
CA PRO A 222 1.25 -9.22 15.73
C PRO A 222 2.08 -10.33 16.37
N LEU A 223 3.27 -10.60 15.84
CA LEU A 223 4.19 -11.60 16.39
C LEU A 223 5.44 -10.92 16.95
N GLU A 224 6.33 -10.47 16.07
CA GLU A 224 7.58 -9.81 16.46
C GLU A 224 7.65 -8.41 15.86
N TYR A 225 8.39 -7.53 16.51
CA TYR A 225 8.78 -6.25 15.93
C TYR A 225 10.12 -5.80 16.50
N GLY A 226 10.83 -4.97 15.75
CA GLY A 226 12.14 -4.49 16.14
C GLY A 226 12.65 -3.38 15.22
N PRO A 227 13.76 -2.72 15.60
CA PRO A 227 14.33 -1.66 14.80
C PRO A 227 14.69 -2.18 13.41
N VAL A 228 14.58 -1.30 12.41
CA VAL A 228 15.19 -1.55 11.10
C VAL A 228 16.70 -1.62 11.29
N ARG A 229 17.33 -2.70 10.79
CA ARG A 229 18.78 -2.91 10.91
C ARG A 229 19.44 -2.74 9.54
N GLU A 230 20.58 -2.07 9.51
CA GLU A 230 21.35 -1.84 8.27
C GLU A 230 21.78 -3.15 7.59
N ASN A 231 21.98 -4.21 8.37
CA ASN A 231 22.37 -5.54 7.89
C ASN A 231 21.18 -6.48 7.61
N ASP A 232 19.94 -5.97 7.59
CA ASP A 232 18.77 -6.74 7.20
C ASP A 232 18.88 -7.15 5.72
N PRO A 233 18.91 -8.45 5.38
CA PRO A 233 19.09 -8.91 4.00
C PRO A 233 17.98 -8.41 3.07
N ASP A 234 16.74 -8.26 3.57
CA ASP A 234 15.61 -7.77 2.76
C ASP A 234 15.76 -6.27 2.47
N LEU A 235 16.36 -5.50 3.40
CA LEU A 235 16.65 -4.08 3.20
C LEU A 235 17.75 -3.88 2.16
N ILE A 236 18.84 -4.64 2.29
CA ILE A 236 19.98 -4.62 1.36
C ILE A 236 19.47 -4.94 -0.05
N GLU A 237 18.65 -5.99 -0.19
CA GLU A 237 18.10 -6.38 -1.48
C GLU A 237 17.14 -5.32 -2.05
N ALA A 238 16.28 -4.71 -1.22
CA ALA A 238 15.42 -3.62 -1.66
C ALA A 238 16.22 -2.40 -2.15
N MET A 239 17.28 -2.01 -1.43
CA MET A 239 18.17 -0.94 -1.86
C MET A 239 18.85 -1.28 -3.19
N ARG A 240 19.34 -2.51 -3.36
CA ARG A 240 19.93 -2.98 -4.62
C ARG A 240 18.94 -2.90 -5.77
N LEU A 241 17.70 -3.37 -5.59
CA LEU A 241 16.66 -3.34 -6.62
C LEU A 241 16.24 -1.93 -7.03
N HIS A 242 16.27 -0.98 -6.08
CA HIS A 242 15.98 0.44 -6.34
C HIS A 242 17.21 1.26 -6.74
N ASN A 243 18.39 0.65 -6.83
CA ASN A 243 19.67 1.32 -7.05
C ASN A 243 19.94 2.46 -6.03
N LEU A 244 19.67 2.18 -4.75
CA LEU A 244 19.86 3.11 -3.65
C LEU A 244 21.19 2.88 -2.94
N VAL A 245 21.78 3.96 -2.45
CA VAL A 245 22.92 3.95 -1.54
C VAL A 245 22.60 4.75 -0.29
N TRP A 246 23.33 4.48 0.80
CA TRP A 246 23.24 5.34 1.97
C TRP A 246 23.84 6.71 1.66
N GLU A 247 23.24 7.75 2.23
CA GLU A 247 23.89 9.05 2.36
C GLU A 247 25.07 8.93 3.34
N ASP A 248 26.18 9.56 2.98
CA ASP A 248 27.42 9.55 3.76
C ASP A 248 27.33 10.52 4.95
#